data_AF-A0A0N7Z4M7-F1
#
_entry.id   AF-A0A0N7Z4M7-F1
#
_cell.length_a   1.000
_cell.length_b   1.000
_cell.length_c   1.000
_cell.angle_alpha   90.00
_cell.angle_beta   90.00
_cell.angle_gamma   90.00
#
_symmetry.space_group_name_H-M   'P 1'
#
loop_
_entity.id
_entity.type
_entity.pdbx_description
1 polymer ?
#
loop_
_entity_poly.entity_id
_entity_poly.type
_entity_poly.pdbx_seq_one_letter_code
_entity_poly.pdbx_strand_id
1 'polypeptide(L)' 'MKEFSIGEKVRIVSLPPYLKTAETMPMLRPADLLQVGDEGTVLDRRPGGYWGVRFPTGAFLMDDQYLESV' A
#
# COMPACT_ATOMS: atom_id res chain seq x y z
N MET A 1 9.07 13.04 -2.65
CA MET A 1 8.49 11.87 -3.32
C MET A 1 9.42 10.71 -3.05
N LYS A 2 9.02 9.78 -2.17
CA LYS A 2 9.71 8.49 -2.11
C LYS A 2 9.27 7.69 -3.33
N GLU A 3 10.23 7.23 -4.13
CA GLU A 3 9.97 6.39 -5.30
C GLU A 3 10.36 4.97 -4.94
N PHE A 4 9.38 4.06 -4.92
CA PHE A 4 9.61 2.65 -4.72
C PHE A 4 9.77 1.93 -6.06
N SER A 5 10.57 0.89 -6.09
CA SER A 5 10.66 0.03 -7.28
C SER A 5 9.53 -0.99 -7.31
N ILE A 6 9.04 -1.35 -8.49
CA ILE A 6 8.11 -2.49 -8.62
C ILE A 6 8.85 -3.77 -8.21
N GLY A 7 8.26 -4.55 -7.30
CA GLY A 7 8.89 -5.71 -6.67
C GLY A 7 9.66 -5.39 -5.39
N GLU A 8 9.77 -4.11 -5.01
CA GLU A 8 10.41 -3.70 -3.75
C GLU A 8 9.55 -4.09 -2.55
N LYS A 9 10.22 -4.47 -1.46
CA LYS A 9 9.56 -4.66 -0.18
C LYS A 9 9.42 -3.33 0.53
N VAL A 10 8.20 -3.05 0.95
CA VAL A 10 7.87 -1.86 1.73
C VAL A 10 7.20 -2.27 3.02
N ARG A 11 7.42 -1.51 4.07
CA ARG A 11 6.77 -1.65 5.37
C ARG A 11 5.80 -0.51 5.60
N ILE A 12 4.68 -0.81 6.22
CA ILE A 12 3.72 0.19 6.67
C ILE A 12 4.29 0.90 7.89
N VAL A 13 4.46 2.23 7.81
CA VAL A 13 4.91 3.07 8.95
C VAL A 13 3.75 3.83 9.59
N SER A 14 2.66 4.02 8.86
CA SER A 14 1.45 4.68 9.33
C SER A 14 0.27 4.19 8.50
N LEU A 15 -0.94 4.18 9.07
CA LEU A 15 -2.15 3.74 8.38
C LEU A 15 -3.14 4.89 8.25
N PRO A 16 -3.72 5.09 7.04
CA PRO A 16 -4.87 5.96 6.89
C PRO A 16 -6.11 5.33 7.57
N PRO A 17 -7.16 6.11 7.87
CA PRO A 17 -8.39 5.59 8.48
C PRO A 17 -9.12 4.58 7.59
N TYR A 18 -8.92 4.64 6.27
CA TYR A 18 -9.49 3.71 5.31
C TYR A 18 -8.46 3.34 4.25
N LEU A 19 -8.45 2.05 3.88
CA LEU A 19 -7.60 1.50 2.83
C LEU A 19 -8.41 1.34 1.56
N LYS A 20 -7.81 1.68 0.41
CA LYS A 20 -8.45 1.49 -0.89
C LYS A 20 -7.88 0.25 -1.56
N THR A 21 -8.70 -0.67 -2.06
CA THR A 21 -8.17 -1.87 -2.74
C THR A 21 -7.55 -1.51 -4.10
N ALA A 22 -6.49 -2.23 -4.47
CA ALA A 22 -5.80 -2.09 -5.76
C ALA A 22 -6.42 -2.96 -6.87
N GLU A 23 -7.70 -3.33 -6.73
CA GLU A 23 -8.43 -4.12 -7.70
C GLU A 23 -9.01 -3.23 -8.83
N THR A 24 -9.59 -3.85 -9.86
CA THR A 24 -10.26 -3.17 -11.00
C THR A 24 -11.40 -2.27 -10.52
N MET A 25 -12.12 -2.71 -9.48
CA MET A 25 -13.13 -1.92 -8.78
C MET A 25 -12.61 -1.58 -7.37
N PRO A 26 -12.05 -0.36 -7.17
CA PRO A 26 -11.49 0.02 -5.88
C PRO A 26 -12.58 0.14 -4.82
N MET A 27 -12.43 -0.57 -3.72
CA MET A 27 -13.33 -0.51 -2.56
C MET A 27 -12.61 0.09 -1.37
N LEU A 28 -13.34 0.86 -0.55
CA LEU A 28 -12.86 1.30 0.74
C LEU A 28 -13.04 0.18 1.76
N ARG A 29 -11.96 -0.16 2.45
CA ARG A 29 -11.92 -1.15 3.51
C ARG A 29 -11.41 -0.49 4.80
N PRO A 30 -11.83 -1.00 5.97
CA PRO A 30 -11.29 -0.53 7.24
C PRO A 30 -9.78 -0.79 7.32
N ALA A 31 -9.06 0.11 8.00
CA ALA A 31 -7.61 0.00 8.20
C ALA A 31 -7.19 -1.23 9.02
N ASP A 32 -8.12 -1.81 9.79
CA ASP A 32 -7.93 -2.99 10.65
C ASP A 32 -7.38 -4.23 9.92
N LEU A 33 -7.49 -4.26 8.58
CA LEU A 33 -6.95 -5.34 7.75
C LEU A 33 -5.42 -5.36 7.66
N LEU A 34 -4.77 -4.26 8.01
CA LEU A 34 -3.31 -4.09 8.02
C LEU A 34 -2.89 -3.46 9.34
N GLN A 35 -1.64 -3.64 9.71
CA GLN A 35 -1.06 -3.02 10.90
C GLN A 35 0.24 -2.28 10.56
N VAL A 36 0.57 -1.28 11.36
CA VAL A 36 1.88 -0.63 11.27
C VAL A 36 2.95 -1.68 11.56
N GLY A 37 3.93 -1.80 10.68
CA GLY A 37 4.94 -2.86 10.68
C GLY A 37 4.68 -3.97 9.68
N ASP A 38 3.48 -4.05 9.07
CA ASP A 38 3.23 -5.02 8.00
C ASP A 38 4.13 -4.76 6.80
N GLU A 39 4.67 -5.84 6.25
CA GLU A 39 5.48 -5.81 5.05
C GLU A 39 4.65 -6.25 3.84
N GLY A 40 4.76 -5.47 2.77
CA GLY A 40 4.13 -5.75 1.49
C GLY A 40 5.12 -5.60 0.35
N THR A 41 4.72 -6.07 -0.83
CA THR A 41 5.51 -5.92 -2.05
C THR A 41 4.81 -4.95 -2.99
N VAL A 42 5.55 -3.99 -3.52
CA VAL A 42 5.05 -3.05 -4.53
C VAL A 42 4.75 -3.82 -5.82
N LEU A 43 3.51 -3.74 -6.27
CA LEU A 43 3.04 -4.35 -7.52
C LEU A 43 3.05 -3.36 -8.68
N ASP A 44 2.57 -2.14 -8.45
CA ASP A 44 2.40 -1.14 -9.49
C ASP A 44 2.38 0.27 -8.90
N ARG A 45 2.63 1.26 -9.77
CA ARG A 45 2.48 2.68 -9.46
C ARG A 45 1.33 3.23 -10.30
N ARG A 46 0.28 3.70 -9.64
CA ARG A 46 -0.87 4.30 -10.32
C ARG A 46 -0.65 5.79 -10.59
N PRO A 47 -1.15 6.31 -11.73
CA PRO A 47 -1.17 7.74 -12.00
C PRO A 47 -1.97 8.44 -10.89
N GLY A 48 -1.32 9.38 -10.18
CA GLY A 48 -1.87 10.04 -8.99
C GLY A 48 -1.04 9.87 -7.72
N GLY A 49 0.07 9.14 -7.76
CA GLY A 49 1.00 9.01 -6.62
C GLY A 49 0.72 7.82 -5.70
N TYR A 50 -0.27 6.99 -6.02
CA TYR A 50 -0.58 5.78 -5.27
C TYR A 50 0.27 4.59 -5.71
N TRP A 51 0.69 3.82 -4.73
CA TRP A 51 1.40 2.56 -4.89
C TRP A 51 0.45 1.40 -4.63
N GLY A 52 0.29 0.51 -5.60
CA GLY A 52 -0.35 -0.78 -5.38
C GLY A 52 0.61 -1.68 -4.62
N VAL A 53 0.29 -2.01 -3.38
CA VAL A 53 1.11 -2.88 -2.53
C VAL A 53 0.33 -4.15 -2.21
N ARG A 54 0.95 -5.31 -2.46
CA ARG A 54 0.42 -6.63 -2.10
C ARG A 54 0.88 -6.98 -0.70
N PHE A 55 -0.08 -7.13 0.19
CA PHE A 55 0.06 -7.72 1.52
C PHE A 55 -0.52 -9.12 1.52
N PRO A 56 -0.26 -9.95 2.55
CA PRO A 56 -0.92 -11.26 2.67
C PRO A 56 -2.46 -11.15 2.62
N THR A 57 -3.03 -10.13 3.26
CA THR A 57 -4.48 -9.88 3.36
C THR A 57 -5.14 -9.43 2.06
N GLY A 58 -4.37 -8.89 1.10
CA GLY A 58 -4.92 -8.33 -0.14
C GLY A 58 -3.96 -7.35 -0.82
N ALA A 59 -4.41 -6.72 -1.89
CA ALA A 59 -3.69 -5.63 -2.56
C ALA A 59 -4.37 -4.29 -2.29
N PHE A 60 -3.61 -3.31 -1.82
CA PHE A 60 -4.12 -2.00 -1.41
C PHE A 60 -3.33 -0.87 -2.05
N LEU A 61 -4.00 0.25 -2.29
CA LEU A 61 -3.41 1.49 -2.75
C LEU A 61 -2.95 2.27 -1.53
N MET A 62 -1.65 2.50 -1.47
CA MET A 62 -0.99 3.20 -0.38
C MET A 62 -0.20 4.39 -0.93
N ASP A 63 -0.21 5.47 -0.18
CA ASP A 63 0.55 6.68 -0.52
C ASP A 63 1.96 6.58 0.05
N ASP A 64 2.94 7.30 -0.51
CA ASP A 64 4.34 7.15 -0.10
C ASP A 64 4.61 7.62 1.34
N GLN A 65 3.73 8.42 1.91
CA GLN A 65 3.78 8.83 3.32
C GLN A 65 3.49 7.69 4.32
N TYR A 66 2.77 6.64 3.89
CA TYR A 66 2.38 5.52 4.75
C TYR A 66 3.35 4.33 4.62
N LEU A 67 4.27 4.40 3.67
CA LEU A 67 5.19 3.33 3.31
C LEU A 67 6.64 3.73 3.55
N GLU A 68 7.46 2.74 3.87
CA GLU A 68 8.90 2.85 3.99
C GLU A 68 9.59 1.67 3.32
N SER A 69 10.71 1.92 2.64
CA SER A 69 11.51 0.86 2.01
C SER A 69 12.23 0.06 3.10
N VAL A 70 12.30 -1.27 2.94
CA VAL A 70 12.93 -2.20 3.89
C VAL A 70 14.34 -2.58 3.45
#